data_AF-A0A2D7QRJ8-F1
#
_entry.id   AF-A0A2D7QRJ8-F1
#
_cell.length_a   1.000
_cell.length_b   1.000
_cell.length_c   1.000
_cell.angle_alpha   90.00
_cell.angle_beta   90.00
_cell.angle_gamma   90.00
#
_symmetry.space_group_name_H-M   'P 1'
#
loop_
_entity.id
_entity.type
_entity.pdbx_description
1 polymer ?
#
loop_
_entity_poly.entity_id
_entity_poly.type
_entity_poly.pdbx_seq_one_letter_code
_entity_poly.pdbx_strand_id
1 'polypeptide(L)' 'MDVDNGNEFAASVGGYSENVYGFYDMVGNVWEYCQDWYGEDYYSNTSVSNPQESETGEERVL' A
#
# COMPACT_ATOMS: atom_id res chain seq x y z
N MET A 1 26.50 9.80 7.99
CA MET A 1 25.03 9.77 7.82
C MET A 1 24.67 8.36 8.20
N ASP A 2 24.14 8.16 9.40
CA ASP A 2 23.94 6.83 9.95
C ASP A 2 22.95 6.07 9.06
N VAL A 3 23.42 4.94 8.54
CA VAL A 3 22.74 4.07 7.56
C VAL A 3 21.92 2.98 8.25
N ASP A 4 21.40 3.28 9.44
CA ASP A 4 20.54 2.38 10.18
C ASP A 4 19.45 3.18 10.90
N ASN A 5 18.21 3.03 10.43
CA ASN A 5 17.04 3.42 11.21
C ASN A 5 16.40 2.20 11.91
N GLY A 6 17.08 1.05 11.98
CA GLY A 6 17.17 0.21 13.18
C GLY A 6 15.92 -0.42 13.76
N ASN A 7 14.83 -0.56 13.01
CA ASN A 7 13.61 -1.17 13.52
C ASN A 7 13.50 -2.63 13.03
N GLU A 8 13.62 -3.59 13.95
CA GLU A 8 13.42 -5.03 13.68
C GLU A 8 11.93 -5.37 13.36
N PHE A 9 11.03 -4.46 13.73
CA PHE A 9 9.57 -4.57 13.56
C PHE A 9 9.02 -3.25 13.03
N ALA A 10 7.72 -3.00 13.19
CA ALA A 10 7.11 -1.73 12.81
C ALA A 10 7.81 -0.54 13.51
N ALA A 11 8.12 0.48 12.72
CA ALA A 11 8.60 1.76 13.22
C ALA A 11 7.42 2.64 13.66
N SER A 12 7.72 3.68 14.45
CA SER A 12 6.72 4.75 14.66
C SER A 12 6.42 5.44 13.33
N VAL A 13 5.14 5.73 13.08
CA VAL A 13 4.71 6.44 11.86
C VAL A 13 5.41 7.79 11.77
N GLY A 14 5.93 8.11 10.58
CA GLY A 14 6.70 9.33 10.34
C GLY A 14 8.16 9.25 10.80
N GLY A 15 8.67 8.05 11.08
CA GLY A 15 10.07 7.81 11.43
C GLY A 15 11.03 8.01 10.24
N TYR A 16 10.51 8.06 9.01
CA TYR A 16 11.24 8.26 7.77
C TYR A 16 10.76 9.53 7.05
N SER A 17 11.44 9.92 5.97
CA SER A 17 11.03 11.08 5.18
C SER A 17 9.72 10.81 4.43
N GLU A 18 8.86 11.82 4.36
CA GLU A 18 7.68 11.81 3.49
C GLU A 18 8.04 11.77 2.00
N ASN A 19 7.12 11.28 1.17
CA ASN A 19 7.17 11.48 -0.27
C ASN A 19 6.73 12.91 -0.65
N VAL A 20 6.77 13.23 -1.96
CA VAL A 20 6.41 14.56 -2.49
C VAL A 20 4.96 14.98 -2.25
N TYR A 21 4.11 14.07 -1.78
CA TYR A 21 2.71 14.31 -1.44
C TYR A 21 2.47 14.48 0.07
N GLY A 22 3.51 14.38 0.90
CA GLY A 22 3.39 14.48 2.35
C GLY A 22 2.98 13.18 3.05
N PHE A 23 3.06 12.03 2.35
CA PHE A 23 2.78 10.73 2.95
C PHE A 23 4.06 10.05 3.43
N TYR A 24 3.97 9.49 4.63
CA TYR A 24 5.04 8.74 5.28
C TYR A 24 4.82 7.25 5.10
N ASP A 25 5.89 6.47 5.18
CA ASP A 25 5.84 5.01 5.32
C ASP A 25 5.12 4.23 4.20
N MET A 26 4.83 4.87 3.06
CA MET A 26 4.25 4.23 1.86
C MET A 26 5.06 3.05 1.29
N VAL A 27 6.29 2.86 1.77
CA VAL A 27 7.17 1.74 1.43
C VAL A 27 7.71 1.14 2.73
N GLY A 28 7.28 -0.07 3.07
CA GLY A 28 7.71 -0.78 4.26
C GLY A 28 6.81 -0.52 5.47
N ASN A 29 7.38 -0.58 6.67
CA ASN A 29 6.68 -0.52 7.97
C ASN A 29 5.65 -1.66 8.17
N VAL A 30 4.49 -1.58 7.51
CA VAL A 30 3.42 -2.58 7.53
C VAL A 30 2.75 -2.66 6.15
N TRP A 31 2.00 -3.73 5.90
CA TRP A 31 1.09 -3.78 4.75
C TRP A 31 -0.14 -2.89 5.00
N GLU A 32 -0.65 -2.27 3.94
CA GLU A 32 -1.75 -1.32 4.02
C GLU A 32 -2.94 -1.82 3.17
N TYR A 33 -3.96 -2.35 3.84
CA TYR A 33 -5.17 -2.84 3.15
C TYR A 33 -5.81 -1.78 2.26
N CYS A 34 -6.19 -2.18 1.06
CA CYS A 34 -7.06 -1.41 0.18
C CYS A 34 -8.52 -1.91 0.26
N GLN A 35 -9.46 -1.06 -0.17
CA GLN A 35 -10.87 -1.44 -0.24
C GLN A 35 -11.10 -2.55 -1.27
N ASP A 36 -10.28 -2.64 -2.30
CA ASP A 36 -10.43 -3.54 -3.43
C ASP A 36 -10.28 -5.02 -3.04
N TRP A 37 -10.99 -5.88 -3.78
CA TRP A 37 -10.72 -7.31 -3.78
C TRP A 37 -9.53 -7.59 -4.72
N TYR A 38 -8.73 -8.61 -4.43
CA TYR A 38 -7.63 -9.01 -5.30
C TYR A 38 -8.16 -9.73 -6.56
N GLY A 39 -7.63 -9.36 -7.72
CA GLY A 39 -7.90 -10.00 -9.01
C GLY A 39 -6.63 -10.06 -9.85
N GLU A 40 -6.19 -11.28 -10.22
CA GLU A 40 -4.94 -11.50 -10.96
C GLU A 40 -4.90 -10.77 -12.32
N ASP A 41 -6.02 -10.77 -13.05
CA ASP A 41 -6.15 -10.14 -14.37
C ASP A 41 -6.81 -8.76 -14.33
N TYR A 42 -6.96 -8.12 -13.16
CA TYR A 42 -7.74 -6.90 -12.99
C TYR A 42 -7.31 -5.77 -13.91
N TYR A 43 -6.02 -5.47 -13.91
CA TYR A 43 -5.48 -4.35 -14.67
C TYR A 43 -5.65 -4.50 -16.18
N SER A 44 -5.79 -5.72 -16.68
CA SER A 44 -6.02 -5.99 -18.10
C SER A 44 -7.48 -5.77 -18.51
N ASN A 45 -8.43 -5.82 -17.56
CA ASN A 45 -9.86 -5.90 -17.84
C ASN A 45 -10.71 -4.79 -17.18
N THR A 46 -10.11 -3.89 -16.40
CA THR A 46 -10.84 -2.85 -15.66
C THR A 46 -11.11 -1.57 -16.47
N SER A 47 -12.00 -0.71 -15.96
CA SER A 47 -12.27 0.61 -16.54
C SER A 47 -11.14 1.60 -16.23
N VAL A 48 -10.91 2.60 -17.08
CA VAL A 48 -9.83 3.58 -16.83
C VAL A 48 -10.20 4.59 -15.73
N SER A 49 -11.49 4.88 -15.56
CA SER A 49 -11.95 5.97 -14.67
C SER A 49 -12.56 5.41 -13.40
N ASN A 50 -11.86 5.62 -12.27
CA ASN A 50 -12.25 5.11 -10.95
C ASN A 50 -12.56 3.60 -10.98
N PRO A 51 -11.56 2.77 -11.37
CA PRO A 51 -11.74 1.32 -11.41
C PRO A 51 -12.05 0.82 -10.02
N GLN A 52 -13.16 0.10 -9.90
CA GLN A 52 -13.51 -0.66 -8.71
C GLN A 52 -13.71 -2.11 -9.11
N GLU A 53 -13.23 -3.01 -8.27
CA GLU A 53 -13.40 -4.44 -8.45
C GLU A 53 -14.85 -4.91 -8.26
N SER A 54 -15.04 -6.21 -8.48
CA SER A 54 -16.28 -6.95 -8.16
C SER A 54 -16.84 -6.60 -6.76
N GLU A 55 -18.15 -6.75 -6.56
CA GLU A 55 -18.76 -6.58 -5.23
C GLU A 55 -18.28 -7.64 -4.22
N THR A 56 -17.78 -8.78 -4.72
CA THR A 56 -17.32 -9.92 -3.92
C THR A 56 -15.95 -10.42 -4.37
N GLY A 57 -15.15 -10.89 -3.42
CA GLY A 57 -13.87 -11.56 -3.65
C GLY A 57 -13.47 -12.38 -2.44
N GLU A 58 -12.38 -13.12 -2.56
CA GLU A 58 -11.86 -13.98 -1.48
C GLU A 58 -10.83 -13.27 -0.61
N GLU A 59 -10.01 -12.42 -1.22
CA GLU A 59 -8.88 -11.74 -0.58
C GLU A 59 -8.89 -10.25 -0.90
N ARG A 60 -8.50 -9.42 0.06
CA ARG A 60 -8.33 -7.97 -0.13
C ARG A 60 -6.90 -7.66 -0.57
N VAL A 61 -6.74 -6.56 -1.32
CA VAL A 61 -5.42 -6.05 -1.72
C VAL A 61 -4.66 -5.50 -0.50
N LEU A 62 -3.33 -5.67 -0.50
CA LEU A 62 -2.36 -5.28 0.52
C LEU A 62 -1.25 -4.40 -0.06
#